data_AF-A0A4Q3SFP5-F1
#
_entry.id   AF-A0A4Q3SFP5-F1
#
_cell.length_a   1.000
_cell.length_b   1.000
_cell.length_c   1.000
_cell.angle_alpha   90.00
_cell.angle_beta   90.00
_cell.angle_gamma   90.00
#
_symmetry.space_group_name_H-M   'P 1'
#
loop_
_entity.id
_entity.type
_entity.pdbx_description
1 polymer ?
#
loop_
_entity_poly.entity_id
_entity_poly.type
_entity_poly.pdbx_seq_one_letter_code
_entity_poly.pdbx_strand_id
1 'polypeptide(L)'
;MKNLLTLLLVLVGFTASAQQYNNEWIQFNQTYYRFKVANTGLYRLPKAALTAAGIGETPVQFLELWNNGKMVPFYPSVPNGVLPAGGYLEFWAEHNDGKTDKGLYRLPAYQHSDKVSLLTDTAAYFLSINTSGTGFRHTDVVNDPDASVLPVEQFFTHTTGAYFTNMLNPGFAAVVGEYVFSSSYDKGEFWSSFPITPSGPLNHALSGLQVYASGSPQSFFKFGAVGNALNSRTIGVRLNSSSIKDTVMDFFNDINTSIPIPTSLIASGTATVQFTNNSAVTTDR
;
A
#
# COMPACT_ATOMS: atom_id res chain seq x y z
N MET A 1 -45.24 -13.37 -20.50
CA MET A 1 -43.85 -13.90 -20.45
C MET A 1 -42.86 -13.03 -21.24
N LYS A 2 -43.10 -12.71 -22.52
CA LYS A 2 -42.20 -11.83 -23.32
C LYS A 2 -41.93 -10.46 -22.67
N ASN A 3 -42.98 -9.77 -22.21
CA ASN A 3 -42.85 -8.43 -21.61
C ASN A 3 -42.11 -8.44 -20.25
N LEU A 4 -42.18 -9.54 -19.50
CA LEU A 4 -41.48 -9.69 -18.23
C LEU A 4 -39.98 -9.91 -18.46
N LEU A 5 -39.61 -10.68 -19.47
CA LEU A 5 -38.22 -10.90 -19.87
C LEU A 5 -37.58 -9.60 -20.36
N THR A 6 -38.30 -8.80 -21.15
CA THR A 6 -37.81 -7.49 -21.62
C THR A 6 -37.58 -6.54 -20.44
N LEU A 7 -38.51 -6.48 -19.48
CA LEU A 7 -38.36 -5.64 -18.29
C LEU A 7 -37.16 -6.08 -17.44
N LEU A 8 -36.97 -7.39 -17.28
CA LEU A 8 -35.83 -7.97 -16.58
C LEU A 8 -34.50 -7.64 -17.27
N LEU A 9 -34.42 -7.75 -18.60
CA LEU A 9 -33.22 -7.42 -19.36
C LEU A 9 -32.87 -5.93 -19.30
N VAL A 10 -33.87 -5.05 -19.28
CA VAL A 10 -33.66 -3.60 -19.11
C VAL A 10 -33.16 -3.29 -17.69
N LEU A 11 -33.73 -3.92 -16.66
CA LEU A 11 -33.27 -3.79 -15.27
C LEU A 11 -31.83 -4.30 -15.06
N VAL A 12 -31.45 -5.40 -15.73
CA VAL A 12 -30.07 -5.93 -15.70
C VAL A 12 -29.11 -5.08 -16.54
N GLY A 13 -29.60 -4.40 -17.58
CA GLY A 13 -28.81 -3.43 -18.35
C GLY A 13 -28.32 -2.24 -17.52
N PHE A 14 -29.09 -1.79 -16.52
CA PHE A 14 -28.68 -0.72 -15.62
C PHE A 14 -27.60 -1.14 -14.60
N THR A 15 -27.33 -2.44 -14.45
CA THR A 15 -26.25 -2.93 -13.58
C THR A 15 -25.00 -3.35 -14.36
N ALA A 16 -24.99 -3.17 -15.68
CA ALA A 16 -23.82 -3.42 -16.51
C ALA A 16 -22.71 -2.40 -16.20
N SER A 17 -21.71 -2.81 -15.44
CA SER A 17 -20.44 -2.07 -15.33
C SER A 17 -19.53 -2.48 -16.48
N ALA A 18 -19.09 -1.52 -17.30
CA ALA A 18 -18.03 -1.75 -18.28
C ALA A 18 -16.72 -2.10 -17.56
N GLN A 19 -15.88 -2.92 -18.19
CA GLN A 19 -14.59 -3.29 -17.62
C GLN A 19 -13.69 -2.06 -17.52
N GLN A 20 -13.22 -1.73 -16.31
CA GLN A 20 -12.21 -0.69 -16.10
C GLN A 20 -10.85 -1.25 -16.55
N TYR A 21 -10.20 -0.56 -17.47
CA TYR A 21 -8.90 -0.92 -18.05
C TYR A 21 -7.72 -0.26 -17.32
N ASN A 22 -8.00 0.61 -16.34
CA ASN A 22 -7.02 1.37 -15.54
C ASN A 22 -6.15 2.36 -16.35
N ASN A 23 -6.53 2.62 -17.60
CA ASN A 23 -5.89 3.58 -18.49
C ASN A 23 -6.78 4.80 -18.78
N GLU A 24 -7.89 4.96 -18.07
CA GLU A 24 -8.89 6.02 -18.30
C GLU A 24 -8.33 7.43 -18.02
N TRP A 25 -7.26 7.51 -17.22
CA TRP A 25 -6.53 8.74 -16.94
C TRP A 25 -5.66 9.22 -18.11
N ILE A 26 -5.43 8.38 -19.12
CA ILE A 26 -4.60 8.68 -20.28
C ILE A 26 -5.46 9.37 -21.35
N GLN A 27 -5.13 10.63 -21.62
CA GLN A 27 -5.67 11.36 -22.76
C GLN A 27 -4.67 11.28 -23.92
N PHE A 28 -5.03 10.57 -25.00
CA PHE A 28 -4.10 10.27 -26.11
C PHE A 28 -3.54 11.50 -26.84
N ASN A 29 -4.23 12.64 -26.75
CA ASN A 29 -3.78 13.91 -27.34
C ASN A 29 -3.00 14.80 -26.35
N GLN A 30 -2.72 14.31 -25.14
CA GLN A 30 -2.01 15.03 -24.09
C GLN A 30 -0.57 14.50 -23.98
N THR A 31 0.38 15.41 -23.76
CA THR A 31 1.78 15.04 -23.51
C THR A 31 1.99 14.78 -22.02
N TYR A 32 2.66 13.68 -21.70
CA TYR A 32 3.01 13.28 -20.33
C TYR A 32 4.54 13.24 -20.15
N TYR A 33 5.04 14.02 -19.20
CA TYR A 33 6.43 14.12 -18.82
C TYR A 33 6.70 13.18 -17.65
N ARG A 34 7.32 12.04 -17.91
CA ARG A 34 7.62 11.01 -16.91
C ARG A 34 8.87 11.37 -16.11
N PHE A 35 8.79 11.20 -14.79
CA PHE A 35 9.95 11.18 -13.90
C PHE A 35 9.81 10.08 -12.85
N LYS A 36 10.91 9.76 -12.16
CA LYS A 36 10.97 8.65 -11.19
C LYS A 36 11.19 9.19 -9.78
N VAL A 37 10.56 8.54 -8.81
CA VAL A 37 10.70 8.81 -7.37
C VAL A 37 11.06 7.50 -6.68
N ALA A 38 12.21 7.47 -6.01
CA ALA A 38 12.69 6.28 -5.31
C ALA A 38 12.24 6.24 -3.83
N ASN A 39 12.12 7.39 -3.17
CA ASN A 39 11.79 7.48 -1.75
C ASN A 39 10.53 8.28 -1.52
N THR A 40 9.69 7.88 -0.56
CA THR A 40 8.58 8.70 -0.10
C THR A 40 9.10 9.99 0.54
N GLY A 41 8.48 11.13 0.24
CA GLY A 41 8.83 12.40 0.87
C GLY A 41 8.25 13.61 0.16
N LEU A 42 8.66 14.79 0.62
CA LEU A 42 8.30 16.07 0.02
C LEU A 42 9.30 16.41 -1.11
N TYR A 43 8.79 16.62 -2.32
CA TYR A 43 9.60 16.91 -3.50
C TYR A 43 9.23 18.25 -4.10
N ARG A 44 10.21 18.89 -4.76
CA ARG A 44 10.02 20.10 -5.56
C ARG A 44 10.43 19.88 -7.01
N LEU A 45 9.57 20.25 -7.94
CA LEU A 45 9.89 20.46 -9.35
C LEU A 45 10.15 21.95 -9.59
N PRO A 46 11.41 22.38 -9.73
CA PRO A 46 11.72 23.79 -9.96
C PRO A 46 11.31 24.24 -11.37
N LYS A 47 10.99 25.53 -11.54
CA LYS A 47 10.71 26.16 -12.85
C LYS A 47 11.80 25.87 -13.89
N ALA A 48 13.06 25.77 -13.47
CA ALA A 48 14.17 25.42 -14.37
C ALA A 48 14.00 24.04 -15.02
N ALA A 49 13.49 23.04 -14.29
CA ALA A 49 13.22 21.71 -14.82
C ALA A 49 12.06 21.75 -15.84
N LEU A 50 11.01 22.53 -15.55
CA LEU A 50 9.90 22.73 -16.49
C LEU A 50 10.36 23.43 -17.77
N THR A 51 11.24 24.42 -17.63
CA THR A 51 11.82 25.16 -18.77
C THR A 51 12.69 24.25 -19.63
N ALA A 52 13.54 23.43 -19.01
CA ALA A 52 14.35 22.43 -19.70
C ALA A 52 13.50 21.36 -20.43
N ALA A 53 12.32 21.06 -19.90
CA ALA A 53 11.33 20.18 -20.53
C ALA A 53 10.47 20.88 -21.59
N GLY A 54 10.68 22.18 -21.86
CA GLY A 54 9.93 22.94 -22.86
C GLY A 54 8.53 23.40 -22.42
N ILE A 55 8.20 23.26 -21.14
CA ILE A 55 6.89 23.59 -20.55
C ILE A 55 6.97 24.68 -19.49
N GLY A 56 8.07 25.43 -19.47
CA GLY A 56 8.29 26.50 -18.50
C GLY A 56 7.14 27.51 -18.51
N GLU A 57 6.64 27.88 -19.68
CA GLU A 57 5.61 28.91 -19.85
C GLU A 57 4.18 28.43 -19.63
N THR A 58 3.99 27.18 -19.18
CA THR A 58 2.66 26.66 -18.87
C THR A 58 2.15 27.25 -17.56
N PRO A 59 0.96 27.88 -17.56
CA PRO A 59 0.30 28.30 -16.33
C PRO A 59 0.02 27.13 -15.38
N VAL A 60 0.28 27.32 -14.09
CA VAL A 60 0.16 26.26 -13.09
C VAL A 60 -1.23 25.63 -13.00
N GLN A 61 -2.29 26.37 -13.37
CA GLN A 61 -3.66 25.87 -13.39
C GLN A 61 -3.95 24.82 -14.47
N PHE A 62 -3.09 24.70 -15.47
CA PHE A 62 -3.22 23.69 -16.53
C PHE A 62 -2.32 22.47 -16.29
N LEU A 63 -1.55 22.46 -15.21
CA LEU A 63 -0.69 21.34 -14.88
C LEU A 63 -1.45 20.31 -14.05
N GLU A 64 -1.23 19.05 -14.39
CA GLU A 64 -1.75 17.90 -13.66
C GLU A 64 -0.59 16.96 -13.33
N LEU A 65 -0.55 16.46 -12.10
CA LEU A 65 0.42 15.48 -11.67
C LEU A 65 -0.29 14.15 -11.45
N TRP A 66 0.28 13.07 -11.96
CA TRP A 66 -0.31 11.74 -11.94
C TRP A 66 0.66 10.71 -11.37
N ASN A 67 0.13 9.78 -10.59
CA ASN A 67 0.82 8.55 -10.17
C ASN A 67 -0.19 7.41 -10.09
N ASN A 68 0.17 6.23 -10.62
CA ASN A 68 -0.68 5.04 -10.63
C ASN A 68 -2.13 5.30 -11.09
N GLY A 69 -2.27 6.13 -12.13
CA GLY A 69 -3.56 6.50 -12.72
C GLY A 69 -4.45 7.44 -11.90
N LYS A 70 -3.91 8.03 -10.83
CA LYS A 70 -4.63 8.97 -9.95
C LYS A 70 -3.94 10.33 -9.97
N MET A 71 -4.74 11.39 -9.89
CA MET A 71 -4.21 12.74 -9.71
C MET A 71 -3.56 12.88 -8.34
N VAL A 72 -2.40 13.52 -8.31
CA VAL A 72 -1.64 13.84 -7.10
C VAL A 72 -1.71 15.35 -6.92
N PRO A 73 -2.15 15.84 -5.75
CA PRO A 73 -2.21 17.27 -5.53
C PRO A 73 -0.81 17.84 -5.37
N PHE A 74 -0.61 19.07 -5.84
CA PHE A 74 0.64 19.80 -5.65
C PHE A 74 0.37 21.24 -5.21
N TYR A 75 1.33 21.82 -4.52
CA TYR A 75 1.39 23.23 -4.16
C TYR A 75 2.26 23.99 -5.18
N PRO A 76 1.69 24.89 -5.99
CA PRO A 76 2.48 25.82 -6.79
C PRO A 76 2.94 27.01 -5.95
N SER A 77 4.18 27.47 -6.14
CA SER A 77 4.70 28.68 -5.46
C SER A 77 4.10 30.00 -5.97
N VAL A 78 3.03 29.93 -6.77
CA VAL A 78 2.22 31.04 -7.28
C VAL A 78 0.78 30.53 -7.41
N PRO A 79 -0.25 31.30 -7.04
CA PRO A 79 -1.63 30.80 -7.07
C PRO A 79 -2.11 30.46 -8.50
N ASN A 80 -1.77 31.31 -9.47
CA ASN A 80 -2.17 31.16 -10.87
C ASN A 80 -1.12 31.77 -11.80
N GLY A 81 -1.16 31.38 -13.08
CA GLY A 81 -0.24 31.87 -14.10
C GLY A 81 1.05 31.08 -14.15
N VAL A 82 2.04 31.62 -14.86
CA VAL A 82 3.34 30.97 -15.05
C VAL A 82 4.16 31.05 -13.77
N LEU A 83 4.90 29.98 -13.43
CA LEU A 83 5.84 30.02 -12.32
C LEU A 83 6.90 31.12 -12.53
N PRO A 84 7.18 31.96 -11.50
CA PRO A 84 8.23 32.97 -11.59
C PRO A 84 9.62 32.33 -11.62
N ALA A 85 10.65 33.15 -11.86
CA ALA A 85 12.04 32.73 -11.68
C ALA A 85 12.25 32.26 -10.22
N GLY A 86 12.83 31.07 -10.04
CA GLY A 86 12.96 30.43 -8.72
C GLY A 86 11.68 29.77 -8.18
N GLY A 87 10.56 29.85 -8.90
CA GLY A 87 9.32 29.18 -8.54
C GLY A 87 9.40 27.65 -8.66
N TYR A 88 8.44 26.96 -8.05
CA TYR A 88 8.41 25.49 -8.00
C TYR A 88 6.98 24.95 -7.86
N LEU A 89 6.84 23.66 -8.17
CA LEU A 89 5.72 22.82 -7.73
C LEU A 89 6.22 21.93 -6.60
N GLU A 90 5.52 21.89 -5.47
CA GLU A 90 5.83 21.05 -4.32
C GLU A 90 4.73 19.99 -4.14
N PHE A 91 5.11 18.74 -3.88
CA PHE A 91 4.13 17.66 -3.72
C PHE A 91 4.71 16.56 -2.82
N TRP A 92 3.81 15.84 -2.15
CA TRP A 92 4.18 14.63 -1.45
C TRP A 92 4.21 13.48 -2.46
N ALA A 93 5.39 12.89 -2.62
CA ALA A 93 5.57 11.72 -3.46
C ALA A 93 5.69 10.47 -2.58
N GLU A 94 5.13 9.37 -3.05
CA GLU A 94 5.24 8.05 -2.47
C GLU A 94 6.15 7.21 -3.36
N HIS A 95 7.01 6.38 -2.77
CA HIS A 95 7.69 5.32 -3.51
C HIS A 95 6.67 4.31 -4.06
N ASN A 96 7.10 3.41 -4.94
CA ASN A 96 6.19 2.44 -5.53
C ASN A 96 5.75 1.41 -4.48
N ASP A 97 4.46 1.43 -4.19
CA ASP A 97 3.82 0.49 -3.30
C ASP A 97 3.19 -0.66 -4.09
N GLY A 98 2.69 -1.67 -3.38
CA GLY A 98 2.08 -2.86 -3.98
C GLY A 98 0.60 -2.67 -4.37
N LYS A 99 -0.01 -1.50 -4.20
CA LYS A 99 -1.47 -1.35 -4.41
C LYS A 99 -1.90 -1.73 -5.83
N THR A 100 -1.05 -1.49 -6.82
CA THR A 100 -1.31 -1.83 -8.23
C THR A 100 -1.11 -3.31 -8.54
N ASP A 101 -0.29 -4.02 -7.76
CA ASP A 101 -0.05 -5.46 -7.91
C ASP A 101 -1.30 -6.28 -7.57
N LYS A 102 -2.25 -5.70 -6.82
CA LYS A 102 -3.50 -6.36 -6.41
C LYS A 102 -4.28 -6.97 -7.58
N GLY A 103 -4.24 -6.34 -8.75
CA GLY A 103 -4.90 -6.83 -9.97
C GLY A 103 -4.17 -7.98 -10.66
N LEU A 104 -2.92 -8.27 -10.28
CA LEU A 104 -2.11 -9.35 -10.84
C LEU A 104 -2.40 -10.70 -10.15
N TYR A 105 -2.88 -10.67 -8.91
CA TYR A 105 -3.26 -11.86 -8.15
C TYR A 105 -4.54 -12.49 -8.69
N ARG A 106 -4.55 -13.83 -8.77
CA ARG A 106 -5.73 -14.62 -9.14
C ARG A 106 -6.96 -14.23 -8.31
N LEU A 107 -6.76 -14.02 -7.01
CA LEU A 107 -7.74 -13.39 -6.13
C LEU A 107 -7.08 -12.18 -5.46
N PRO A 108 -7.68 -10.97 -5.52
CA PRO A 108 -7.13 -9.78 -4.85
C PRO A 108 -6.90 -9.94 -3.34
N ALA A 109 -7.55 -10.91 -2.69
CA ALA A 109 -7.37 -11.22 -1.27
C ALA A 109 -6.07 -11.99 -0.97
N TYR A 110 -5.40 -12.53 -1.99
CA TYR A 110 -4.13 -13.24 -1.85
C TYR A 110 -2.92 -12.32 -1.67
N GLN A 111 -3.07 -11.02 -1.92
CA GLN A 111 -2.03 -10.06 -1.60
C GLN A 111 -1.96 -9.81 -0.09
N HIS A 112 -0.85 -10.18 0.54
CA HIS A 112 -0.66 -10.03 1.99
C HIS A 112 -0.44 -8.58 2.42
N SER A 113 0.31 -7.81 1.63
CA SER A 113 0.64 -6.42 1.91
C SER A 113 0.67 -5.61 0.62
N ASP A 114 0.24 -4.35 0.72
CA ASP A 114 0.30 -3.35 -0.35
C ASP A 114 1.45 -2.36 -0.14
N LYS A 115 2.34 -2.57 0.84
CA LYS A 115 3.39 -1.61 1.21
C LYS A 115 4.64 -1.67 0.35
N VAL A 116 4.84 -2.78 -0.34
CA VAL A 116 5.99 -3.01 -1.22
C VAL A 116 5.47 -3.68 -2.48
N SER A 117 5.88 -3.20 -3.64
CA SER A 117 5.59 -3.87 -4.91
C SER A 117 6.50 -5.08 -5.13
N LEU A 118 5.97 -6.11 -5.78
CA LEU A 118 6.74 -7.28 -6.22
C LEU A 118 7.68 -6.98 -7.39
N LEU A 119 7.50 -5.83 -8.07
CA LEU A 119 8.19 -5.51 -9.31
C LEU A 119 9.32 -4.49 -9.13
N THR A 120 9.04 -3.38 -8.45
CA THR A 120 9.98 -2.26 -8.30
C THR A 120 9.60 -1.39 -7.11
N ASP A 121 10.58 -0.82 -6.42
CA ASP A 121 10.39 0.18 -5.36
C ASP A 121 10.25 1.61 -5.92
N THR A 122 10.65 1.82 -7.18
CA THR A 122 10.70 3.15 -7.79
C THR A 122 9.39 3.50 -8.49
N ALA A 123 8.72 4.55 -8.01
CA ALA A 123 7.47 5.04 -8.58
C ALA A 123 7.71 5.86 -9.86
N ALA A 124 6.77 5.77 -10.80
CA ALA A 124 6.70 6.66 -11.95
C ALA A 124 5.62 7.72 -11.72
N TYR A 125 6.02 8.98 -11.84
CA TYR A 125 5.12 10.13 -11.85
C TYR A 125 5.08 10.73 -13.24
N PHE A 126 3.95 11.33 -13.59
CA PHE A 126 3.75 11.97 -14.87
C PHE A 126 3.18 13.36 -14.65
N LEU A 127 3.89 14.37 -15.14
CA LEU A 127 3.35 15.73 -15.23
C LEU A 127 2.73 15.89 -16.62
N SER A 128 1.54 16.48 -16.72
CA SER A 128 0.87 16.68 -18.00
C SER A 128 0.19 18.06 -18.06
N ILE A 129 -0.17 18.49 -19.28
CA ILE A 129 -0.80 19.80 -19.53
C ILE A 129 -2.24 19.58 -20.01
N ASN A 130 -3.21 20.04 -19.25
CA ASN A 130 -4.63 20.05 -19.60
C ASN A 130 -5.17 21.48 -19.53
N THR A 131 -5.36 22.10 -20.71
CA THR A 131 -5.89 23.47 -20.81
C THR A 131 -7.40 23.57 -20.63
N SER A 132 -8.10 22.43 -20.59
CA SER A 132 -9.55 22.36 -20.37
C SER A 132 -9.92 22.11 -18.91
N GLY A 133 -8.94 21.68 -18.09
CA GLY A 133 -9.12 21.38 -16.68
C GLY A 133 -8.72 22.53 -15.75
N THR A 134 -9.18 22.44 -14.50
CA THR A 134 -8.67 23.24 -13.38
C THR A 134 -7.80 22.32 -12.55
N GLY A 135 -6.47 22.42 -12.66
CA GLY A 135 -5.51 21.49 -12.07
C GLY A 135 -5.76 21.17 -10.59
N PHE A 136 -5.37 19.97 -10.16
CA PHE A 136 -5.58 19.47 -8.80
C PHE A 136 -4.47 19.97 -7.85
N ARG A 137 -4.75 21.05 -7.11
CA ARG A 137 -3.72 21.86 -6.44
C ARG A 137 -4.14 22.28 -5.04
N HIS A 138 -3.15 22.41 -4.16
CA HIS A 138 -3.32 23.11 -2.89
C HIS A 138 -3.39 24.62 -3.10
N THR A 139 -4.18 25.28 -2.27
CA THR A 139 -4.29 26.74 -2.22
C THR A 139 -4.08 27.19 -0.79
N ASP A 140 -3.45 28.35 -0.62
CA ASP A 140 -3.27 28.93 0.70
C ASP A 140 -4.63 29.29 1.31
N VAL A 141 -4.80 28.91 2.58
CA VAL A 141 -5.95 29.24 3.40
C VAL A 141 -5.47 29.81 4.73
N VAL A 142 -6.26 30.68 5.33
CA VAL A 142 -5.94 31.23 6.65
C VAL A 142 -6.07 30.09 7.68
N ASN A 143 -4.97 29.80 8.38
CA ASN A 143 -4.98 28.86 9.51
C ASN A 143 -5.32 29.62 10.80
N ASP A 144 -6.59 29.59 11.19
CA ASP A 144 -7.10 30.21 12.42
C ASP A 144 -7.47 29.10 13.44
N PRO A 145 -6.56 28.74 14.36
CA PRO A 145 -6.84 27.70 15.36
C PRO A 145 -7.91 28.12 16.37
N ASP A 146 -8.11 29.43 16.59
CA ASP A 146 -9.09 29.96 17.54
C ASP A 146 -10.52 29.95 16.96
N ALA A 147 -10.66 29.87 15.63
CA ALA A 147 -11.95 29.74 14.95
C ALA A 147 -12.54 28.31 15.02
N SER A 148 -11.76 27.31 15.43
CA SER A 148 -12.25 25.92 15.51
C SER A 148 -13.03 25.70 16.80
N VAL A 149 -14.32 25.37 16.68
CA VAL A 149 -15.16 24.93 17.80
C VAL A 149 -15.03 23.44 18.12
N LEU A 150 -14.18 22.71 17.37
CA LEU A 150 -14.01 21.27 17.57
C LEU A 150 -13.15 21.00 18.82
N PRO A 151 -13.54 20.03 19.66
CA PRO A 151 -12.72 19.63 20.79
C PRO A 151 -11.39 19.04 20.30
N VAL A 152 -10.33 19.21 21.11
CA VAL A 152 -9.02 18.65 20.81
C VAL A 152 -9.10 17.12 20.78
N GLU A 153 -8.73 16.51 19.66
CA GLU A 153 -8.59 15.07 19.55
C GLU A 153 -7.37 14.61 20.36
N GLN A 154 -7.59 13.72 21.33
CA GLN A 154 -6.53 13.25 22.23
C GLN A 154 -5.64 12.17 21.61
N PHE A 155 -6.14 11.49 20.58
CA PHE A 155 -5.44 10.40 19.91
C PHE A 155 -5.97 10.23 18.49
N PHE A 156 -5.18 9.57 17.65
CA PHE A 156 -5.58 9.14 16.31
C PHE A 156 -5.13 7.70 16.08
N THR A 157 -5.79 7.02 15.15
CA THR A 157 -5.39 5.66 14.76
C THR A 157 -4.14 5.72 13.90
N HIS A 158 -3.09 5.04 14.35
CA HIS A 158 -1.83 4.94 13.61
C HIS A 158 -1.47 3.47 13.36
N THR A 159 -1.06 3.14 12.14
CA THR A 159 -0.54 1.82 11.79
C THR A 159 0.96 1.93 11.58
N THR A 160 1.72 1.15 12.35
CA THR A 160 3.16 0.93 12.14
C THR A 160 3.42 -0.56 11.97
N GLY A 161 4.46 -0.91 11.23
CA GLY A 161 4.73 -2.30 10.92
C GLY A 161 6.08 -2.49 10.25
N ALA A 162 6.48 -3.76 10.19
CA ALA A 162 7.65 -4.22 9.48
C ALA A 162 7.23 -4.94 8.21
N TYR A 163 7.74 -4.48 7.07
CA TYR A 163 7.45 -5.06 5.76
C TYR A 163 8.75 -5.64 5.23
N PHE A 164 8.93 -6.94 5.44
CA PHE A 164 10.17 -7.62 5.10
C PHE A 164 10.34 -7.72 3.58
N THR A 165 11.57 -7.56 3.10
CA THR A 165 11.95 -7.66 1.69
C THR A 165 13.18 -8.53 1.49
N ASN A 166 13.42 -9.45 2.43
CA ASN A 166 14.61 -10.30 2.44
C ASN A 166 14.58 -11.34 1.32
N MET A 167 13.40 -11.89 1.02
CA MET A 167 13.21 -12.90 -0.01
C MET A 167 11.81 -12.78 -0.61
N LEU A 168 11.68 -12.99 -1.92
CA LEU A 168 10.38 -13.18 -2.55
C LEU A 168 9.94 -14.62 -2.33
N ASN A 169 8.82 -14.84 -1.65
CA ASN A 169 8.22 -16.16 -1.55
C ASN A 169 7.45 -16.45 -2.85
N PRO A 170 7.71 -17.58 -3.55
CA PRO A 170 6.98 -17.96 -4.76
C PRO A 170 5.53 -18.44 -4.51
N GLY A 171 5.11 -18.54 -3.24
CA GLY A 171 3.74 -18.85 -2.86
C GLY A 171 3.40 -20.34 -2.90
N PHE A 172 2.15 -20.63 -3.25
CA PHE A 172 1.64 -22.00 -3.23
C PHE A 172 2.28 -22.89 -4.31
N ALA A 173 2.90 -24.00 -3.88
CA ALA A 173 3.46 -25.00 -4.78
C ALA A 173 2.56 -26.23 -4.91
N ALA A 174 2.37 -26.71 -6.15
CA ALA A 174 1.98 -28.08 -6.42
C ALA A 174 3.23 -28.99 -6.38
N VAL A 175 3.12 -30.16 -5.74
CA VAL A 175 4.25 -31.09 -5.60
C VAL A 175 4.06 -32.28 -6.54
N VAL A 176 4.82 -32.30 -7.63
CA VAL A 176 4.75 -33.31 -8.71
C VAL A 176 6.10 -34.00 -8.94
N GLY A 177 6.82 -34.28 -7.86
CA GLY A 177 8.24 -34.69 -7.87
C GLY A 177 9.20 -33.52 -7.72
N GLU A 178 8.74 -32.31 -8.06
CA GLU A 178 9.36 -31.02 -7.77
C GLU A 178 8.28 -30.00 -7.39
N TYR A 179 8.68 -28.81 -6.93
CA TYR A 179 7.76 -27.72 -6.62
C TYR A 179 7.45 -26.94 -7.90
N VAL A 180 6.18 -26.94 -8.29
CA VAL A 180 5.68 -26.21 -9.45
C VAL A 180 4.74 -25.10 -8.97
N PHE A 181 5.00 -23.89 -9.43
CA PHE A 181 4.24 -22.69 -9.07
C PHE A 181 3.34 -22.24 -10.22
N SER A 182 2.26 -21.54 -9.86
CA SER A 182 1.36 -20.91 -10.84
C SER A 182 2.11 -19.84 -11.64
N SER A 183 1.80 -19.69 -12.93
CA SER A 183 2.29 -18.57 -13.75
C SER A 183 1.54 -17.25 -13.50
N SER A 184 0.50 -17.29 -12.67
CA SER A 184 -0.25 -16.13 -12.16
C SER A 184 0.00 -16.01 -10.67
N TYR A 185 0.11 -14.77 -10.19
CA TYR A 185 0.31 -14.46 -8.77
C TYR A 185 -0.76 -15.14 -7.91
N ASP A 186 -0.32 -15.90 -6.91
CA ASP A 186 -1.20 -16.76 -6.12
C ASP A 186 -1.01 -16.53 -4.61
N LYS A 187 -1.80 -17.24 -3.80
CA LYS A 187 -1.70 -17.17 -2.33
C LYS A 187 -0.27 -17.46 -1.86
N GLY A 188 0.16 -16.73 -0.84
CA GLY A 188 1.49 -16.88 -0.26
C GLY A 188 2.63 -16.24 -1.05
N GLU A 189 2.36 -15.64 -2.21
CA GLU A 189 3.37 -14.93 -3.00
C GLU A 189 3.50 -13.48 -2.53
N PHE A 190 4.60 -13.15 -1.86
CA PHE A 190 4.91 -11.80 -1.38
C PHE A 190 6.38 -11.66 -0.95
N TRP A 191 6.84 -10.43 -0.77
CA TRP A 191 8.12 -10.14 -0.11
C TRP A 191 8.06 -10.50 1.38
N SER A 192 8.89 -11.45 1.80
CA SER A 192 8.92 -12.00 3.16
C SER A 192 10.26 -11.80 3.84
N SER A 193 10.31 -12.17 5.12
CA SER A 193 11.58 -12.45 5.80
C SER A 193 12.25 -13.69 5.20
N PHE A 194 13.45 -14.01 5.70
CA PHE A 194 14.00 -15.34 5.51
C PHE A 194 13.14 -16.41 6.21
N PRO A 195 13.19 -17.67 5.76
CA PRO A 195 12.38 -18.72 6.35
C PRO A 195 12.61 -18.93 7.85
N ILE A 196 11.53 -19.26 8.56
CA ILE A 196 11.53 -19.49 10.01
C ILE A 196 11.63 -20.99 10.26
N THR A 197 12.77 -21.43 10.78
CA THR A 197 12.98 -22.85 11.14
C THR A 197 12.54 -23.11 12.58
N PRO A 198 12.22 -24.36 12.97
CA PRO A 198 11.85 -24.67 14.35
C PRO A 198 12.90 -24.30 15.41
N SER A 199 14.19 -24.30 15.04
CA SER A 199 15.29 -23.87 15.93
C SER A 199 15.58 -22.37 15.86
N GLY A 200 14.99 -21.64 14.93
CA GLY A 200 15.33 -20.24 14.62
C GLY A 200 14.09 -19.36 14.56
N PRO A 201 13.47 -19.01 15.71
CA PRO A 201 12.33 -18.11 15.73
C PRO A 201 12.71 -16.71 15.23
N LEU A 202 11.81 -16.08 14.48
CA LEU A 202 11.98 -14.70 14.02
C LEU A 202 11.54 -13.74 15.12
N ASN A 203 12.46 -12.91 15.57
CA ASN A 203 12.18 -11.84 16.53
C ASN A 203 12.27 -10.48 15.81
N HIS A 204 11.28 -9.62 16.02
CA HIS A 204 11.27 -8.27 15.48
C HIS A 204 10.78 -7.28 16.53
N ALA A 205 11.58 -6.24 16.81
CA ALA A 205 11.23 -5.20 17.76
C ALA A 205 10.63 -3.99 17.03
N LEU A 206 9.41 -3.62 17.42
CA LEU A 206 8.78 -2.36 17.09
C LEU A 206 9.11 -1.34 18.16
N SER A 207 9.54 -0.15 17.76
CA SER A 207 9.89 0.96 18.64
C SER A 207 9.19 2.25 18.23
N GLY A 208 9.15 3.23 19.14
CA GLY A 208 8.56 4.54 18.86
C GLY A 208 7.04 4.53 18.77
N LEU A 209 6.39 3.55 19.42
CA LEU A 209 4.94 3.45 19.46
C LEU A 209 4.38 4.58 20.34
N GLN A 210 3.66 5.53 19.75
CA GLN A 210 3.01 6.63 20.46
C GLN A 210 1.64 6.18 20.99
N VAL A 211 1.66 5.38 22.05
CA VAL A 211 0.44 4.72 22.56
C VAL A 211 -0.30 5.62 23.54
N TYR A 212 -1.54 5.96 23.21
CA TYR A 212 -2.47 6.56 24.16
C TYR A 212 -3.20 5.44 24.91
N ALA A 213 -2.94 5.27 26.22
CA ALA A 213 -3.44 4.12 26.98
C ALA A 213 -4.80 4.36 27.68
N SER A 214 -5.22 5.62 27.83
CA SER A 214 -6.42 5.98 28.61
C SER A 214 -7.65 6.10 27.71
N GLY A 215 -8.58 5.16 27.79
CA GLY A 215 -9.83 5.24 27.03
C GLY A 215 -9.68 5.08 25.51
N SER A 216 -8.52 4.61 25.04
CA SER A 216 -8.29 4.33 23.61
C SER A 216 -9.14 3.14 23.14
N PRO A 217 -9.59 3.14 21.87
CA PRO A 217 -10.13 1.96 21.22
C PRO A 217 -9.18 0.75 21.27
N GLN A 218 -9.74 -0.44 21.05
CA GLN A 218 -8.98 -1.70 20.98
C GLN A 218 -7.88 -1.63 19.90
N SER A 219 -6.67 -2.02 20.28
CA SER A 219 -5.54 -2.15 19.34
C SER A 219 -5.61 -3.47 18.56
N PHE A 220 -5.01 -3.50 17.37
CA PHE A 220 -4.98 -4.68 16.52
C PHE A 220 -3.57 -5.01 16.07
N PHE A 221 -3.22 -6.30 16.12
CA PHE A 221 -2.00 -6.85 15.54
C PHE A 221 -2.33 -7.55 14.22
N LYS A 222 -1.64 -7.16 13.13
CA LYS A 222 -1.83 -7.74 11.79
C LYS A 222 -0.55 -8.42 11.33
N PHE A 223 -0.67 -9.60 10.72
CA PHE A 223 0.47 -10.26 10.10
C PHE A 223 0.06 -11.17 8.95
N GLY A 224 1.01 -11.36 8.03
CA GLY A 224 1.00 -12.36 6.97
C GLY A 224 2.10 -13.39 7.21
N ALA A 225 1.80 -14.67 7.02
CA ALA A 225 2.75 -15.78 7.08
C ALA A 225 2.35 -16.87 6.07
N VAL A 226 3.31 -17.66 5.62
CA VAL A 226 3.08 -18.75 4.65
C VAL A 226 4.12 -19.85 4.86
N GLY A 227 3.73 -21.09 4.67
CA GLY A 227 4.67 -22.22 4.65
C GLY A 227 5.38 -22.39 3.31
N ASN A 228 6.64 -22.82 3.32
CA ASN A 228 7.48 -22.97 2.13
C ASN A 228 8.02 -24.41 1.97
N ALA A 229 7.30 -25.39 2.52
CA ALA A 229 7.61 -26.82 2.42
C ALA A 229 6.36 -27.66 2.64
N LEU A 230 6.36 -28.92 2.18
CA LEU A 230 5.26 -29.85 2.36
C LEU A 230 5.30 -30.55 3.74
N ASN A 231 5.26 -29.78 4.82
CA ASN A 231 5.18 -30.31 6.19
C ASN A 231 4.00 -29.72 6.95
N SER A 232 3.45 -30.47 7.89
CA SER A 232 2.49 -29.92 8.85
C SER A 232 3.21 -29.13 9.94
N ARG A 233 2.56 -28.06 10.42
CA ARG A 233 3.11 -27.14 11.43
C ARG A 233 2.03 -26.30 12.09
N THR A 234 2.33 -25.78 13.28
CA THR A 234 1.65 -24.57 13.79
C THR A 234 2.61 -23.40 13.80
N ILE A 235 2.06 -22.20 13.59
CA ILE A 235 2.78 -20.93 13.78
C ILE A 235 2.37 -20.35 15.13
N GLY A 236 3.34 -20.26 16.04
CA GLY A 236 3.20 -19.56 17.30
C GLY A 236 3.59 -18.09 17.13
N VAL A 237 2.76 -17.17 17.62
CA VAL A 237 3.03 -15.73 17.61
C VAL A 237 2.92 -15.18 19.02
N ARG A 238 3.99 -14.55 19.48
CA ARG A 238 4.06 -13.85 20.77
C ARG A 238 4.26 -12.36 20.55
N LEU A 239 3.59 -11.56 21.38
CA LEU A 239 3.82 -10.14 21.53
C LEU A 239 4.33 -9.90 22.96
N ASN A 240 5.59 -9.48 23.06
CA ASN A 240 6.36 -9.50 24.30
C ASN A 240 6.33 -10.92 24.90
N SER A 241 5.87 -11.06 26.15
CA SER A 241 5.73 -12.37 26.82
C SER A 241 4.38 -13.05 26.57
N SER A 242 3.43 -12.39 25.91
CA SER A 242 2.07 -12.90 25.72
C SER A 242 1.93 -13.67 24.40
N SER A 243 1.40 -14.89 24.45
CA SER A 243 0.97 -15.60 23.24
C SER A 243 -0.31 -14.97 22.70
N ILE A 244 -0.29 -14.53 21.45
CA ILE A 244 -1.43 -13.87 20.80
C ILE A 244 -2.04 -14.70 19.68
N LYS A 245 -1.31 -15.70 19.17
CA LYS A 245 -1.81 -16.67 18.19
C LYS A 245 -1.02 -17.98 18.28
N ASP A 246 -1.71 -19.10 18.19
CA ASP A 246 -1.12 -20.40 17.88
C ASP A 246 -2.11 -21.11 16.95
N THR A 247 -1.71 -21.41 15.72
CA THR A 247 -2.65 -21.91 14.72
C THR A 247 -1.95 -22.74 13.66
N VAL A 248 -2.68 -23.69 13.08
CA VAL A 248 -2.19 -24.58 12.03
C VAL A 248 -1.91 -23.77 10.75
N MET A 249 -0.76 -24.05 10.12
CA MET A 249 -0.35 -23.45 8.85
C MET A 249 0.34 -24.50 7.97
N ASP A 250 -0.38 -25.57 7.66
CA ASP A 250 0.22 -26.74 7.02
C ASP A 250 0.60 -26.48 5.55
N PHE A 251 1.69 -27.14 5.14
CA PHE A 251 2.15 -27.20 3.76
C PHE A 251 2.51 -25.81 3.21
N PHE A 252 1.96 -25.45 2.05
CA PHE A 252 2.11 -24.14 1.41
C PHE A 252 0.91 -23.21 1.67
N ASN A 253 0.13 -23.48 2.73
CA ASN A 253 -0.96 -22.57 3.09
C ASN A 253 -0.41 -21.34 3.80
N ASP A 254 -1.21 -20.28 3.71
CA ASP A 254 -0.89 -18.97 4.25
C ASP A 254 -1.92 -18.54 5.30
N ILE A 255 -1.50 -17.58 6.12
CA ILE A 255 -2.31 -16.86 7.09
C ILE A 255 -2.11 -15.39 6.81
N ASN A 256 -3.19 -14.67 6.53
CA ASN A 256 -3.22 -13.20 6.51
C ASN A 256 -4.33 -12.75 7.45
N THR A 257 -3.98 -12.19 8.61
CA THR A 257 -4.93 -12.01 9.70
C THR A 257 -4.76 -10.72 10.49
N SER A 258 -5.82 -10.37 11.24
CA SER A 258 -5.90 -9.23 12.14
C SER A 258 -6.48 -9.70 13.48
N ILE A 259 -5.71 -9.53 14.56
CA ILE A 259 -6.01 -10.04 15.89
C ILE A 259 -6.22 -8.86 16.83
N PRO A 260 -7.32 -8.80 17.60
CA PRO A 260 -7.46 -7.81 18.66
C PRO A 260 -6.45 -8.08 19.78
N ILE A 261 -5.76 -7.04 20.24
CA ILE A 261 -4.81 -7.12 21.35
C ILE A 261 -5.14 -6.08 22.42
N PRO A 262 -4.93 -6.38 23.71
CA PRO A 262 -4.97 -5.36 24.75
C PRO A 262 -3.93 -4.27 24.47
N THR A 263 -4.35 -3.00 24.46
CA THR A 263 -3.44 -1.84 24.25
C THR A 263 -2.34 -1.79 25.31
N SER A 264 -2.57 -2.35 26.50
CA SER A 264 -1.56 -2.49 27.55
C SER A 264 -0.33 -3.30 27.13
N LEU A 265 -0.44 -4.21 26.14
CA LEU A 265 0.71 -4.98 25.64
C LEU A 265 1.74 -4.12 24.91
N ILE A 266 1.37 -2.92 24.45
CA ILE A 266 2.26 -2.01 23.70
C ILE A 266 2.49 -0.68 24.42
N ALA A 267 1.94 -0.51 25.63
CA ALA A 267 1.93 0.76 26.35
C ALA A 267 3.32 1.28 26.76
N SER A 268 4.36 0.44 26.74
CA SER A 268 5.76 0.85 26.98
C SER A 268 6.39 1.61 25.81
N GLY A 269 5.66 1.85 24.72
CA GLY A 269 6.16 2.50 23.51
C GLY A 269 7.06 1.60 22.65
N THR A 270 7.23 0.34 23.04
CA THR A 270 7.99 -0.69 22.33
C THR A 270 7.26 -2.03 22.41
N ALA A 271 7.45 -2.89 21.42
CA ALA A 271 6.90 -4.25 21.44
C ALA A 271 7.78 -5.21 20.64
N THR A 272 8.13 -6.35 21.23
CA THR A 272 8.84 -7.42 20.50
C THR A 272 7.84 -8.46 20.02
N VAL A 273 7.81 -8.71 18.72
CA VAL A 273 7.04 -9.77 18.10
C VAL A 273 7.96 -10.96 17.88
N GLN A 274 7.52 -12.16 18.25
CA GLN A 274 8.20 -13.41 17.95
C GLN A 274 7.29 -14.33 17.16
N PHE A 275 7.79 -14.84 16.04
CA PHE A 275 7.17 -15.91 15.25
C PHE A 275 7.98 -17.20 15.38
N THR A 276 7.30 -18.30 15.70
CA THR A 276 7.92 -19.61 15.93
C THR A 276 7.26 -20.67 15.06
N ASN A 277 8.05 -21.36 14.26
CA ASN A 277 7.61 -22.56 13.56
C ASN A 277 7.65 -23.76 14.53
N ASN A 278 6.50 -24.32 14.87
CA ASN A 278 6.41 -25.46 15.80
C ASN A 278 6.41 -26.83 15.09
N SER A 279 6.92 -26.92 13.85
CA SER A 279 7.03 -28.21 13.16
C SER A 279 7.99 -29.15 13.88
N ALA A 280 7.67 -30.45 13.86
CA ALA A 280 8.58 -31.50 14.31
C ALA A 280 9.72 -31.77 13.31
N VAL A 281 9.59 -31.29 12.07
CA VAL A 281 10.62 -31.43 11.03
C VAL A 281 11.62 -30.28 11.17
N THR A 282 12.84 -30.57 11.62
CA THR A 282 13.84 -29.54 11.95
C THR A 282 14.26 -28.67 10.76
N THR A 283 14.08 -29.16 9.54
CA THR A 283 14.37 -28.44 8.28
C THR A 283 13.13 -27.75 7.70
N ASP A 284 12.02 -27.72 8.44
CA ASP A 284 10.82 -27.04 7.99
C ASP A 284 11.03 -25.53 7.91
N ARG A 285 10.24 -24.91 7.03
CA ARG A 285 10.39 -23.51 6.64
C ARG A 285 9.08 -22.89 6.19
#